data_AF-A0A7W8AEE7-F1
#
_entry.id   AF-A0A7W8AEE7-F1
#
_cell.length_a   1.000
_cell.length_b   1.000
_cell.length_c   1.000
_cell.angle_alpha   90.00
_cell.angle_beta   90.00
_cell.angle_gamma   90.00
#
_symmetry.space_group_name_H-M   'P 1'
#
loop_
_entity.id
_entity.type
_entity.pdbx_description
1 polymer ?
#
loop_
_entity_poly.entity_id
_entity_poly.type
_entity_poly.pdbx_seq_one_letter_code
_entity_poly.pdbx_strand_id
1 'polypeptide(L)'
;MLTGKYLPGAPLPSGTRATDPEGGQYVTRLLTDEILTRVQNLRPLAADHGLPLAQLSIAWTLANPNVSSAIVGASRPEQITDSAAAAGVHLGADALKAIDEILADVIEPHLTGPLSPQSRP
;
A
#
# COMPACT_ATOMS: atom_id res chain seq x y z
N MET A 1 4.08 -3.66 4.07
CA MET A 1 4.75 -2.36 4.19
C MET A 1 3.70 -1.25 4.24
N LEU A 2 2.76 -1.22 3.28
CA LEU A 2 1.59 -0.33 3.20
C LEU A 2 0.55 -0.45 4.35
N THR A 3 0.82 -1.21 5.41
CA THR A 3 -0.05 -1.25 6.59
C THR A 3 0.29 -0.11 7.57
N GLY A 4 1.33 0.69 7.29
CA GLY A 4 1.77 1.80 8.13
C GLY A 4 2.52 1.39 9.41
N LYS A 5 2.75 0.09 9.63
CA LYS A 5 3.34 -0.45 10.87
C LYS A 5 4.85 -0.26 10.99
N TYR A 6 5.53 0.00 9.87
CA TYR A 6 6.95 0.33 9.84
C TYR A 6 7.07 1.85 9.83
N LEU A 7 7.91 2.40 10.71
CA LEU A 7 8.10 3.83 10.90
C LEU A 7 9.51 4.23 10.43
N PRO A 8 9.69 5.42 9.83
CA PRO A 8 11.02 5.93 9.46
C PRO A 8 11.94 6.04 10.68
N GLY A 9 13.20 5.62 10.53
CA GLY A 9 14.21 5.67 11.59
C GLY A 9 13.95 4.79 12.81
N ALA A 10 12.87 4.00 12.82
CA ALA A 10 12.50 3.15 13.94
C ALA A 10 12.97 1.71 13.74
N PRO A 11 13.24 0.96 14.82
CA PRO A 11 13.55 -0.46 14.71
C PRO A 11 12.37 -1.24 14.11
N LEU A 12 12.68 -2.30 13.38
CA LEU A 12 11.68 -3.20 12.82
C LEU A 12 10.86 -3.85 13.96
N PRO A 13 9.52 -3.77 13.94
CA PRO A 13 8.72 -4.41 14.97
C PRO A 13 8.90 -5.93 14.94
N SER A 14 9.01 -6.54 16.11
CA SER A 14 9.14 -7.99 16.27
C SER A 14 7.95 -8.75 15.70
N GLY A 15 8.18 -9.97 15.17
CA GLY A 15 7.11 -10.82 14.64
C GLY A 15 6.47 -10.28 13.35
N THR A 16 7.17 -9.38 12.65
CA THR A 16 6.74 -8.88 11.35
C THR A 16 7.43 -9.65 10.22
N ARG A 17 6.87 -9.57 9.01
CA ARG A 17 7.51 -10.15 7.81
C ARG A 17 8.94 -9.64 7.61
N ALA A 18 9.27 -8.43 8.06
CA ALA A 18 10.62 -7.88 7.93
C ALA A 18 11.66 -8.55 8.84
N THR A 19 11.22 -9.19 9.92
CA THR A 19 12.08 -9.93 10.85
C THR A 19 12.16 -11.43 10.54
N ASP A 20 11.52 -11.88 9.46
CA ASP A 20 11.47 -13.29 9.05
C ASP A 20 12.75 -13.68 8.29
N PRO A 21 13.52 -14.69 8.74
CA PRO A 21 14.79 -15.07 8.13
C PRO A 21 14.66 -15.67 6.72
N GLU A 22 13.52 -16.27 6.35
CA GLU A 22 13.38 -16.91 5.04
C GLU A 22 12.94 -15.94 3.94
N GLY A 23 12.25 -14.86 4.29
CA GLY A 23 11.61 -13.97 3.31
C GLY A 23 11.60 -12.48 3.65
N GLY A 24 12.24 -12.06 4.74
CA GLY A 24 12.31 -10.66 5.16
C GLY A 24 13.12 -9.78 4.21
N GLN A 25 14.08 -10.36 3.47
CA GLN A 25 14.92 -9.61 2.52
C GLN A 25 14.14 -8.92 1.41
N TYR A 26 12.99 -9.47 1.00
CA TYR A 26 12.17 -8.87 -0.04
C TYR A 26 11.46 -7.60 0.45
N VAL A 27 10.97 -7.61 1.69
CA VAL A 27 10.27 -6.44 2.24
C VAL A 27 11.24 -5.37 2.70
N THR A 28 12.37 -5.74 3.32
CA THR A 28 13.34 -4.79 3.90
C THR A 28 13.96 -3.86 2.86
N ARG A 29 14.14 -4.31 1.61
CA ARG A 29 14.58 -3.44 0.49
C ARG A 29 13.64 -2.27 0.21
N LEU A 30 12.36 -2.40 0.57
CA LEU A 30 11.33 -1.39 0.38
C LEU A 30 11.11 -0.52 1.63
N LEU A 31 11.81 -0.81 2.74
CA LEU A 31 11.67 -0.10 4.02
C LEU A 31 12.71 1.01 4.18
N THR A 32 12.91 1.82 3.14
CA THR A 32 13.75 3.02 3.24
C THR A 32 12.97 4.12 3.97
N ASP A 33 13.67 5.01 4.68
CA ASP A 33 13.03 6.11 5.42
C ASP A 33 12.20 7.01 4.52
N GLU A 34 12.66 7.23 3.29
CA GLU A 34 11.93 8.01 2.29
C GLU A 34 10.57 7.39 1.96
N ILE A 35 10.54 6.12 1.57
CA ILE A 35 9.28 5.45 1.21
C ILE A 35 8.39 5.31 2.46
N LEU A 36 8.96 4.97 3.61
CA LEU A 36 8.21 4.87 4.86
C LEU A 36 7.56 6.20 5.24
N THR A 37 8.24 7.33 5.03
CA THR A 37 7.71 8.67 5.26
C THR A 37 6.51 8.93 4.36
N ARG A 38 6.60 8.62 3.07
CA ARG A 38 5.47 8.78 2.14
C ARG A 38 4.29 7.88 2.51
N VAL A 39 4.53 6.66 2.98
CA VAL A 39 3.47 5.78 3.48
C VAL A 39 2.80 6.35 4.73
N GLN A 40 3.54 7.01 5.62
CA GLN A 40 2.90 7.69 6.77
C GLN A 40 2.00 8.85 6.31
N ASN A 41 2.40 9.58 5.25
CA ASN A 41 1.62 10.68 4.70
C ASN A 41 0.29 10.24 4.07
N LEU A 42 0.09 8.95 3.79
CA LEU A 42 -1.19 8.41 3.35
C LEU A 42 -2.19 8.20 4.50
N ARG A 43 -1.76 8.27 5.77
CA ARG A 43 -2.64 8.02 6.92
C ARG A 43 -3.81 9.01 7.05
N PRO A 44 -3.62 10.34 6.89
CA PRO A 44 -4.73 11.28 6.92
C PRO A 44 -5.77 10.96 5.85
N LEU A 45 -5.32 10.68 4.62
CA LEU A 45 -6.22 10.29 3.53
C LEU A 45 -6.98 8.99 3.84
N ALA A 46 -6.30 7.98 4.40
CA ALA A 46 -6.98 6.76 4.83
C ALA A 46 -8.06 7.06 5.89
N ALA A 47 -7.76 7.94 6.84
CA ALA A 47 -8.69 8.35 7.89
C ALA A 47 -9.90 9.12 7.35
N ASP A 48 -9.71 9.99 6.34
CA ASP A 48 -10.80 10.72 5.68
C ASP A 48 -11.82 9.78 5.03
N HIS A 49 -11.36 8.60 4.60
CA HIS A 49 -12.21 7.53 4.05
C HIS A 49 -12.69 6.52 5.12
N GLY A 50 -12.34 6.70 6.39
CA GLY A 50 -12.67 5.77 7.47
C GLY A 50 -11.97 4.42 7.35
N LEU A 51 -10.84 4.36 6.64
CA LEU A 51 -10.13 3.12 6.32
C LEU A 51 -8.83 2.99 7.13
N PRO A 52 -8.51 1.80 7.63
CA PRO A 52 -7.13 1.42 7.91
C PRO A 52 -6.27 1.54 6.65
N LEU A 53 -5.01 1.93 6.80
CA LEU A 53 -4.10 2.14 5.67
C LEU A 53 -3.93 0.90 4.78
N ALA A 54 -3.97 -0.29 5.39
CA ALA A 54 -3.95 -1.55 4.64
C ALA A 54 -5.17 -1.69 3.70
N GLN A 55 -6.36 -1.30 4.16
CA GLN A 55 -7.57 -1.31 3.35
C GLN A 55 -7.51 -0.26 2.24
N LEU A 56 -6.98 0.94 2.51
CA LEU A 56 -6.75 1.95 1.48
C LEU A 56 -5.90 1.38 0.32
N SER A 57 -4.82 0.65 0.63
CA SER A 57 -3.96 0.07 -0.41
C SER A 57 -4.65 -1.01 -1.27
N ILE A 58 -5.55 -1.79 -0.66
CA ILE A 58 -6.34 -2.79 -1.38
C ILE A 58 -7.40 -2.09 -2.25
N ALA A 59 -8.12 -1.12 -1.68
CA ALA A 59 -9.12 -0.34 -2.41
C ALA A 59 -8.51 0.41 -3.60
N TRP A 60 -7.31 0.99 -3.43
CA TRP A 60 -6.56 1.62 -4.53
C TRP A 60 -6.23 0.64 -5.65
N THR A 61 -5.85 -0.59 -5.30
CA THR A 61 -5.56 -1.65 -6.27
C THR A 61 -6.81 -2.03 -7.06
N LEU A 62 -7.95 -2.16 -6.37
CA LEU A 62 -9.24 -2.52 -6.96
C LEU A 62 -9.93 -1.35 -7.70
N ALA A 63 -9.48 -0.11 -7.49
CA ALA A 63 -10.00 1.05 -8.21
C ALA A 63 -9.61 1.07 -9.70
N ASN A 64 -8.61 0.28 -10.11
CA ASN A 64 -8.24 0.17 -11.51
C ASN A 64 -9.20 -0.79 -12.25
N PRO A 65 -9.94 -0.35 -13.28
CA PRO A 65 -10.89 -1.19 -14.00
C PRO A 65 -10.25 -2.38 -14.73
N ASN A 66 -8.93 -2.36 -14.95
CA ASN A 66 -8.18 -3.47 -15.55
C ASN A 66 -7.77 -4.54 -14.52
N VAL A 67 -8.03 -4.33 -13.23
CA VAL A 67 -7.70 -5.28 -12.15
C VAL A 67 -8.95 -6.06 -11.77
N SER A 68 -8.95 -7.38 -12.00
CA SER A 68 -10.08 -8.23 -11.62
C SER A 68 -10.06 -8.65 -10.16
N SER A 69 -8.89 -8.75 -9.54
CA SER A 69 -8.74 -9.18 -8.14
C SER A 69 -7.44 -8.66 -7.51
N ALA A 70 -7.45 -8.54 -6.18
CA ALA A 70 -6.28 -8.23 -5.37
C ALA A 70 -5.91 -9.45 -4.51
N ILE A 71 -4.68 -9.94 -4.64
CA ILE A 71 -4.19 -11.07 -3.84
C ILE A 71 -3.68 -10.54 -2.51
N VAL A 72 -4.23 -11.04 -1.40
CA VAL A 72 -3.85 -10.64 -0.04
C VAL A 72 -3.17 -11.79 0.70
N GLY A 73 -2.03 -11.49 1.31
CA GLY A 73 -1.33 -12.42 2.18
C GLY A 73 -1.68 -12.18 3.65
N ALA A 74 -2.11 -13.22 4.35
CA ALA A 74 -2.45 -13.17 5.78
C ALA A 74 -1.75 -14.30 6.53
N SER A 75 -1.20 -13.98 7.70
CA SER A 75 -0.63 -14.96 8.63
C SER A 75 -1.59 -15.31 9.78
N ARG A 76 -2.70 -14.58 9.88
CA ARG A 76 -3.76 -14.80 10.89
C ARG A 76 -5.15 -14.64 10.26
N PRO A 77 -6.16 -15.40 10.70
CA PRO A 77 -7.51 -15.36 10.11
C PRO A 77 -8.15 -13.97 10.11
N GLU A 78 -7.95 -13.17 11.16
CA GLU A 78 -8.60 -11.85 11.29
C GLU A 78 -8.17 -10.91 10.17
N GLN A 79 -6.94 -11.06 9.65
CA GLN A 79 -6.43 -10.25 8.55
C GLN A 79 -7.18 -10.51 7.24
N ILE A 80 -7.78 -11.70 7.06
CA ILE A 80 -8.61 -12.00 5.89
C ILE A 80 -9.88 -11.16 5.95
N THR A 81 -10.55 -11.13 7.09
CA THR A 81 -11.75 -10.32 7.30
C THR A 81 -11.45 -8.82 7.13
N ASP A 82 -10.35 -8.35 7.73
CA ASP A 82 -9.90 -6.96 7.60
C ASP A 82 -9.60 -6.58 6.14
N SER A 83 -8.98 -7.48 5.38
CA SER A 83 -8.66 -7.24 3.97
C SER A 83 -9.90 -7.28 3.08
N ALA A 84 -10.83 -8.20 3.36
CA ALA A 84 -12.08 -8.34 2.63
C ALA A 84 -12.98 -7.10 2.78
N ALA A 85 -12.92 -6.40 3.92
CA ALA A 85 -13.65 -5.16 4.14
C ALA A 85 -13.25 -4.01 3.19
N ALA A 86 -12.09 -4.10 2.53
CA ALA A 86 -11.70 -3.15 1.48
C ALA A 86 -12.43 -3.38 0.15
N ALA A 87 -13.06 -4.55 -0.05
CA ALA A 87 -13.80 -4.84 -1.26
C ALA A 87 -15.06 -3.95 -1.34
N GLY A 88 -15.30 -3.36 -2.50
CA GLY A 88 -16.44 -2.45 -2.73
C GLY A 88 -16.22 -1.02 -2.22
N VAL A 89 -15.08 -0.70 -1.63
CA VAL A 89 -14.70 0.68 -1.33
C VAL A 89 -14.43 1.43 -2.63
N HIS A 90 -15.13 2.55 -2.82
CA HIS A 90 -14.93 3.43 -3.96
C HIS A 90 -14.06 4.63 -3.57
N LEU A 91 -12.91 4.76 -4.23
CA LEU A 91 -12.04 5.94 -4.11
C LEU A 91 -12.35 6.89 -5.27
N GLY A 92 -12.73 8.13 -4.94
CA GLY A 92 -12.99 9.17 -5.92
C GLY A 92 -11.71 9.66 -6.60
N ALA A 93 -11.85 10.38 -7.71
CA ALA A 93 -10.72 10.90 -8.49
C ALA A 93 -9.76 11.75 -7.64
N ASP A 94 -10.29 12.57 -6.72
CA ASP A 94 -9.50 13.42 -5.83
C ASP A 94 -8.62 12.61 -4.88
N ALA A 95 -9.15 11.52 -4.31
CA ALA A 95 -8.41 10.63 -3.42
C ALA A 95 -7.29 9.91 -4.18
N LEU A 96 -7.59 9.44 -5.39
CA LEU A 96 -6.61 8.77 -6.25
C LEU A 96 -5.48 9.73 -6.65
N LYS A 97 -5.82 10.97 -7.00
CA LYS A 97 -4.85 12.02 -7.31
C LYS A 97 -3.98 12.36 -6.10
N ALA A 98 -4.57 12.48 -4.91
CA ALA A 98 -3.82 12.72 -3.68
C ALA A 98 -2.82 11.60 -3.39
N ILE A 99 -3.17 10.33 -3.64
CA ILE A 99 -2.24 9.20 -3.50
C ILE A 99 -1.06 9.35 -4.47
N ASP A 100 -1.34 9.67 -5.72
CA ASP A 100 -0.32 9.85 -6.75
C ASP A 100 0.63 11.02 -6.38
N GLU A 101 0.10 12.14 -5.89
CA GLU A 101 0.89 13.29 -5.41
C GLU A 101 1.75 12.95 -4.18
N ILE A 102 1.21 12.22 -3.21
CA ILE A 102 1.95 11.82 -2.00
C ILE A 102 3.14 10.92 -2.35
N LEU A 103 2.96 10.03 -3.35
CA LEU A 103 3.93 9.01 -3.73
C LEU A 103 4.85 9.41 -4.90
N ALA A 104 4.60 10.54 -5.58
CA ALA A 104 5.24 10.91 -6.84
C ALA A 104 6.77 10.70 -6.89
N ASP A 105 7.48 11.05 -5.81
CA ASP A 105 8.94 11.03 -5.75
C ASP A 105 9.54 9.64 -5.45
N VAL A 106 8.70 8.68 -5.04
CA VAL A 106 9.11 7.31 -4.67
C VAL A 106 8.56 6.24 -5.61
N ILE A 107 7.82 6.66 -6.64
CA ILE A 107 7.39 5.79 -7.73
C ILE A 107 8.54 5.72 -8.72
N GLU A 108 8.75 4.54 -9.30
CA GLU A 108 9.71 4.33 -10.38
C GLU A 108 8.96 4.02 -11.70
N PRO A 109 8.41 5.03 -12.41
CA PRO A 109 7.57 4.80 -13.60
C PRO A 109 8.32 4.05 -14.70
N HIS A 110 9.63 4.24 -14.78
CA HIS A 110 10.51 3.60 -15.74
C HIS A 110 10.62 2.07 -15.58
N LEU A 111 10.20 1.52 -14.43
CA LEU A 111 10.08 0.07 -14.23
C LEU A 111 8.80 -0.51 -14.85
N THR A 112 7.85 0.34 -15.25
CA THR A 112 6.66 -0.09 -16.00
C THR A 112 6.97 -0.10 -17.50
N GLY A 113 6.56 -1.17 -18.19
CA GLY A 113 6.84 -1.34 -19.61
C GLY A 113 6.02 -0.38 -20.49
N PRO A 114 6.38 -0.21 -21.77
CA PRO A 114 5.68 0.67 -22.71
C PRO A 114 4.22 0.26 -22.99
N LEU A 115 3.83 -0.95 -22.58
CA LEU A 115 2.46 -1.46 -22.68
C LEU A 115 1.58 -1.07 -21.48
N SER A 116 2.16 -0.50 -20.42
CA SER A 116 1.41 -0.03 -19.27
C SER A 116 0.73 1.31 -19.58
N PRO A 117 -0.52 1.54 -19.12
CA PRO A 117 -1.18 2.83 -19.23
C PRO A 117 -0.31 3.94 -18.62
N GLN A 118 -0.09 5.03 -19.38
CA GLN A 118 0.71 6.17 -18.94
C GLN A 118 -0.06 7.14 -18.03
N SER A 119 -1.38 7.00 -17.99
CA SER A 119 -2.27 7.73 -17.12
C SER A 119 -3.28 6.78 -16.49
N ARG A 120 -3.85 7.18 -15.35
CA ARG A 120 -4.98 6.48 -14.75
C ARG A 120 -6.16 6.47 -15.74
N PRO A 121 -6.89 5.35 -15.88
CA PRO A 121 -8.08 5.27 -16.73
C PRO A 121 -9.20 6.24 -16.30
#